data_AF-A0A165AUA5-F1
#
_entry.id   AF-A0A165AUA5-F1
#
_cell.length_a   1.000
_cell.length_b   1.000
_cell.length_c   1.000
_cell.angle_alpha   90.00
_cell.angle_beta   90.00
_cell.angle_gamma   90.00
#
_symmetry.space_group_name_H-M   'P 1'
#
loop_
_entity.id
_entity.type
_entity.pdbx_description
1 polymer ?
#
loop_
_entity_poly.entity_id
_entity_poly.type
_entity_poly.pdbx_seq_one_letter_code
_entity_poly.pdbx_strand_id
1 'polypeptide(L)'
;RASFRKSYGRIGQIRAHLSQHVPFIACTATATDEDDVIIRDVLLFSENAEIINLGNHRTNLLWEVRKMDGASSAVHEVDFMIPKAAECAEDIGQQLLLANSRPQTHILADRLRSHLPESLWHTVQVYHSLRTPRQRAWMMYQYELGTVRIMVCSEAIAMGCDFRNISCVVQFMITDSLTTWIQRAGRGGRNPDIICRCILLVQPSVFHL
;
A
#
# COMPACT_ATOMS: atom_id res chain seq x y z
N ARG A 1 -4.09 -9.39 -13.45
CA ARG A 1 -4.75 -8.23 -14.10
C ARG A 1 -6.18 -8.13 -13.57
N ALA A 2 -6.56 -7.02 -12.95
CA ALA A 2 -7.97 -6.79 -12.64
C ALA A 2 -8.79 -6.80 -13.94
N SER A 3 -9.98 -7.40 -13.94
CA SER A 3 -10.81 -7.42 -15.14
C SER A 3 -11.26 -6.00 -15.49
N PHE A 4 -11.10 -5.61 -16.75
CA PHE A 4 -11.61 -4.34 -17.24
C PHE A 4 -13.12 -4.27 -17.02
N ARG A 5 -13.59 -3.16 -16.42
CA ARG A 5 -15.02 -2.92 -16.20
C ARG A 5 -15.64 -2.50 -17.53
N LYS A 6 -16.40 -3.39 -18.19
CA LYS A 6 -17.03 -3.15 -19.50
C LYS A 6 -17.81 -1.82 -19.60
N SER A 7 -18.38 -1.34 -18.49
CA SER A 7 -19.08 -0.05 -18.43
C SER A 7 -18.17 1.15 -18.76
N TYR A 8 -16.87 1.08 -18.46
CA TYR A 8 -15.92 2.16 -18.74
C TYR A 8 -15.74 2.40 -20.24
N GLY A 9 -15.88 1.35 -21.07
CA GLY A 9 -15.78 1.44 -22.53
C GLY A 9 -16.89 2.27 -23.20
N ARG A 10 -17.88 2.76 -22.45
CA ARG A 10 -18.99 3.58 -22.97
C ARG A 10 -19.01 5.00 -22.41
N ILE A 11 -18.08 5.36 -21.53
CA ILE A 11 -18.10 6.66 -20.84
C ILE A 11 -18.03 7.83 -21.82
N GLY A 12 -17.28 7.71 -22.93
CA GLY A 12 -17.21 8.75 -23.95
C GLY A 12 -18.57 9.14 -24.54
N GLN A 13 -19.54 8.21 -24.58
CA GLN A 13 -20.89 8.46 -25.11
C GLN A 13 -21.65 9.52 -24.31
N ILE A 14 -21.29 9.74 -23.03
CA ILE A 14 -21.90 10.78 -22.19
C ILE A 14 -21.71 12.17 -22.82
N ARG A 15 -20.64 12.39 -23.58
CA ARG A 15 -20.41 13.67 -24.28
C ARG A 15 -21.52 14.05 -25.25
N ALA A 16 -22.22 13.07 -25.84
CA ALA A 16 -23.36 13.34 -26.73
C ALA A 16 -24.54 14.03 -26.03
N HIS A 17 -24.58 13.95 -24.68
CA HIS A 17 -25.62 14.56 -23.85
C HIS A 17 -25.17 15.85 -23.16
N LEU A 18 -23.93 16.30 -23.40
CA LEU A 18 -23.33 17.47 -22.76
C LEU A 18 -22.96 18.52 -23.81
N SER A 19 -22.87 19.78 -23.38
CA SER A 19 -22.31 20.84 -24.23
C SER A 19 -20.85 20.52 -24.57
N GLN A 20 -20.43 20.87 -25.79
CA GLN A 20 -19.04 20.74 -26.24
C GLN A 20 -18.03 21.51 -25.35
N HIS A 21 -18.52 22.47 -24.56
CA HIS A 21 -17.69 23.29 -23.67
C HIS A 21 -17.43 22.63 -22.31
N VAL A 22 -18.05 21.48 -22.02
CA VAL A 22 -17.85 20.77 -20.74
C VAL A 22 -16.52 20.00 -20.79
N PRO A 23 -15.52 20.36 -19.98
CA PRO A 23 -14.26 19.64 -19.96
C PRO A 23 -14.43 18.27 -19.29
N PHE A 24 -13.68 17.29 -19.77
CA PHE A 24 -13.55 15.98 -19.13
C PHE A 24 -12.13 15.85 -18.59
N ILE A 25 -11.98 15.21 -17.44
CA ILE A 25 -10.69 14.91 -16.84
C ILE A 25 -10.67 13.41 -16.55
N ALA A 26 -9.59 12.75 -16.96
CA ALA A 26 -9.32 11.36 -16.63
C ALA A 26 -8.11 11.30 -15.69
N CYS A 27 -8.30 10.69 -14.53
CA CYS A 27 -7.23 10.54 -13.53
C CYS A 27 -6.87 9.06 -13.39
N THR A 28 -5.60 8.74 -13.53
CA THR A 28 -5.04 7.40 -13.37
C THR A 28 -3.70 7.47 -12.67
N ALA A 29 -3.39 6.47 -11.86
CA ALA A 29 -2.12 6.41 -11.12
C ALA A 29 -1.04 5.59 -11.84
N THR A 30 -1.41 4.76 -12.80
CA THR A 30 -0.52 3.74 -13.40
C THR A 30 -0.75 3.53 -14.88
N ALA A 31 -1.19 4.56 -15.63
CA ALA A 31 -1.31 4.40 -17.08
C ALA A 31 0.07 4.22 -17.71
N THR A 32 0.16 3.23 -18.60
CA THR A 32 1.24 3.11 -19.58
C THR A 32 0.92 3.94 -20.83
N ASP A 33 1.88 4.09 -21.73
CA ASP A 33 1.64 4.74 -23.04
C ASP A 33 0.52 4.04 -23.83
N GLU A 34 0.38 2.71 -23.69
CA GLU A 34 -0.72 1.95 -24.28
C GLU A 34 -2.08 2.28 -23.63
N ASP A 35 -2.11 2.41 -22.30
CA ASP A 35 -3.33 2.81 -21.58
C ASP A 35 -3.77 4.23 -21.98
N ASP A 36 -2.84 5.15 -22.20
CA ASP A 36 -3.13 6.53 -22.61
C ASP A 36 -3.83 6.59 -23.97
N VAL A 37 -3.40 5.77 -24.93
CA VAL A 37 -4.07 5.63 -26.24
C VAL A 37 -5.50 5.14 -26.05
N ILE A 38 -5.70 4.11 -25.22
CA ILE A 38 -7.02 3.54 -24.95
C ILE A 38 -7.94 4.54 -24.24
N ILE A 39 -7.43 5.25 -23.23
CA ILE A 39 -8.19 6.25 -22.46
C ILE A 39 -8.65 7.38 -23.38
N ARG A 40 -7.78 7.87 -24.27
CA ARG A 40 -8.10 8.92 -25.24
C ARG A 40 -9.20 8.50 -26.20
N ASP A 41 -9.09 7.29 -26.75
CA ASP A 41 -10.10 6.73 -27.66
C ASP A 41 -11.45 6.54 -26.95
N VAL A 42 -11.47 5.83 -25.82
CA VAL A 42 -12.70 5.51 -25.07
C VAL A 42 -13.42 6.76 -24.55
N LEU A 43 -12.66 7.78 -24.13
CA LEU A 43 -13.22 9.03 -23.59
C LEU A 43 -13.39 10.12 -24.66
N LEU A 44 -13.09 9.83 -25.93
CA LEU A 44 -13.20 10.76 -27.05
C LEU A 44 -12.50 12.10 -26.73
N PHE A 45 -11.27 12.02 -26.22
CA PHE A 45 -10.44 13.22 -26.02
C PHE A 45 -9.97 13.74 -27.37
N SER A 46 -9.90 15.07 -27.50
CA SER A 46 -9.30 15.69 -28.68
C SER A 46 -7.79 15.47 -28.71
N GLU A 47 -7.17 15.61 -29.89
CA GLU A 47 -5.71 15.56 -30.03
C GLU A 47 -5.00 16.63 -29.20
N ASN A 48 -5.68 17.75 -28.94
CA ASN A 48 -5.18 18.86 -28.11
C ASN A 48 -5.37 18.63 -26.60
N ALA A 49 -5.81 17.44 -26.16
CA ALA A 49 -5.97 17.15 -24.74
C ALA A 49 -4.61 17.15 -24.04
N GLU A 50 -4.51 17.97 -22.99
CA GLU A 50 -3.32 18.07 -22.16
C GLU A 50 -3.08 16.77 -21.39
N ILE A 51 -1.84 16.27 -21.43
CA ILE A 51 -1.38 15.19 -20.56
C ILE A 51 -0.50 15.79 -19.48
N ILE A 52 -0.90 15.58 -18.23
CA ILE A 52 -0.11 15.95 -17.06
C ILE A 52 0.42 14.66 -16.41
N ASN A 53 1.71 14.36 -16.63
CA ASN A 53 2.40 13.27 -15.98
C ASN A 53 3.33 13.84 -14.89
N LEU A 54 2.92 13.69 -13.63
CA LEU A 54 3.70 14.14 -12.47
C LEU A 54 4.84 13.19 -12.09
N GLY A 55 4.94 12.04 -12.75
CA GLY A 55 5.83 10.95 -12.37
C GLY A 55 5.41 10.27 -11.08
N ASN A 56 6.21 9.29 -10.66
CA ASN A 56 6.03 8.52 -9.42
C ASN A 56 7.23 8.65 -8.46
N HIS A 57 8.23 9.46 -8.82
CA HIS A 57 9.42 9.62 -8.01
C HIS A 57 9.12 10.43 -6.74
N ARG A 58 9.56 9.91 -5.61
CA ARG A 58 9.44 10.54 -4.31
C ARG A 58 10.78 10.45 -3.59
N THR A 59 11.41 11.59 -3.37
CA THR A 59 12.76 11.70 -2.81
C THR A 59 12.86 11.21 -1.36
N ASN A 60 11.73 11.21 -0.64
CA ASN A 60 11.65 10.78 0.75
C ASN A 60 11.37 9.26 0.92
N LEU A 61 11.31 8.48 -0.17
CA LEU A 61 11.21 7.02 -0.13
C LEU A 61 12.59 6.36 -0.28
N LEU A 62 13.02 5.64 0.75
CA LEU A 62 14.24 4.83 0.72
C LEU A 62 13.87 3.38 0.36
N TRP A 63 14.24 2.94 -0.83
CA TRP A 63 13.94 1.60 -1.32
C TRP A 63 14.99 0.58 -0.87
N GLU A 64 14.53 -0.53 -0.28
CA GLU A 64 15.38 -1.62 0.19
C GLU A 64 14.82 -2.96 -0.30
N VAL A 65 15.70 -3.84 -0.77
CA VAL A 65 15.40 -5.25 -1.05
C VAL A 65 16.25 -6.08 -0.12
N ARG A 66 15.62 -6.96 0.66
CA ARG A 66 16.33 -7.87 1.58
C ARG A 66 16.03 -9.30 1.21
N LYS A 67 17.10 -10.08 1.02
CA LYS A 67 16.98 -11.52 0.90
C LYS A 67 16.64 -12.10 2.27
N MET A 68 15.59 -12.91 2.33
CA MET A 68 15.21 -13.69 3.51
C MET A 68 16.14 -14.91 3.62
N ASP A 69 16.38 -15.37 4.83
CA ASP A 69 17.11 -16.60 5.15
C ASP A 69 16.26 -17.85 4.81
N GLY A 70 14.93 -17.71 4.84
CA GLY A 70 14.00 -18.80 4.58
C GLY A 70 12.78 -18.42 3.74
N ALA A 71 11.87 -19.39 3.60
CA ALA A 71 10.62 -19.23 2.84
C ALA A 71 9.53 -18.51 3.66
N SER A 72 8.25 -18.78 3.36
CA SER A 72 7.10 -18.16 4.03
C SER A 72 7.02 -18.40 5.54
N SER A 73 7.68 -19.45 6.05
CA SER A 73 7.77 -19.78 7.48
C SER A 73 8.79 -18.94 8.24
N ALA A 74 9.69 -18.23 7.56
CA ALA A 74 10.69 -17.36 8.16
C ALA A 74 10.06 -16.03 8.63
N VAL A 75 9.13 -16.11 9.58
CA VAL A 75 8.45 -14.92 10.11
C VAL A 75 9.34 -14.08 11.02
N HIS A 76 10.49 -14.61 11.46
CA HIS A 76 11.49 -13.85 12.20
C HIS A 76 12.11 -12.70 11.36
N GLU A 77 11.96 -12.76 10.03
CA GLU A 77 12.43 -11.72 9.10
C GLU A 77 11.79 -10.35 9.35
N VAL A 78 10.66 -10.27 10.07
CA VAL A 78 10.02 -8.99 10.43
C VAL A 78 10.37 -8.50 11.83
N ASP A 79 11.19 -9.23 12.59
CA ASP A 79 11.52 -8.89 13.98
C ASP A 79 12.17 -7.50 14.10
N PHE A 80 12.90 -7.06 13.07
CA PHE A 80 13.53 -5.74 13.01
C PHE A 80 12.53 -4.57 13.07
N MET A 81 11.24 -4.82 12.83
CA MET A 81 10.19 -3.80 12.93
C MET A 81 9.90 -3.39 14.38
N ILE A 82 10.27 -4.23 15.35
CA ILE A 82 10.16 -3.93 16.78
C ILE A 82 11.52 -3.39 17.26
N PRO A 83 11.59 -2.13 17.73
CA PRO A 83 12.79 -1.63 18.38
C PRO A 83 13.10 -2.45 19.63
N LYS A 84 14.36 -2.90 19.79
CA LYS A 84 14.79 -3.71 20.95
C LYS A 84 14.58 -3.03 22.31
N ALA A 85 14.52 -1.70 22.32
CA ALA A 85 14.36 -0.87 23.51
C ALA A 85 12.98 -0.22 23.59
N ALA A 86 11.96 -0.78 22.92
CA ALA A 86 10.60 -0.24 23.01
C ALA A 86 9.98 -0.53 24.39
N GLU A 87 9.73 0.53 25.16
CA GLU A 87 9.09 0.47 26.49
C GLU A 87 7.66 1.02 26.43
N CYS A 88 7.37 1.90 25.46
CA CYS A 88 6.05 2.47 25.21
C CYS A 88 5.66 2.41 23.73
N ALA A 89 4.42 2.80 23.41
CA ALA A 89 3.92 2.77 22.03
C ALA A 89 4.68 3.78 21.14
N GLU A 90 5.06 4.91 21.71
CA GLU A 90 5.72 6.02 21.03
C GLU A 90 7.12 5.64 20.52
N ASP A 91 7.79 4.69 21.17
CA ASP A 91 9.10 4.17 20.76
C ASP A 91 9.05 3.41 19.43
N ILE A 92 7.89 2.84 19.08
CA ILE A 92 7.68 2.10 17.85
C ILE A 92 7.25 3.12 16.80
N GLY A 93 7.92 3.25 15.65
CA GLY A 93 7.42 4.11 14.56
C GLY A 93 6.03 3.67 14.04
N GLN A 94 5.30 4.54 13.35
CA GLN A 94 4.11 4.10 12.60
C GLN A 94 4.54 3.38 11.31
N GLN A 95 4.14 2.13 11.17
CA GLN A 95 4.62 1.21 10.14
C GLN A 95 3.50 0.38 9.54
N LEU A 96 3.68 -0.01 8.28
CA LEU A 96 2.77 -0.88 7.54
C LEU A 96 3.48 -2.19 7.17
N LEU A 97 2.93 -3.33 7.60
CA LEU A 97 3.39 -4.66 7.21
C LEU A 97 2.36 -5.31 6.27
N LEU A 98 2.79 -5.64 5.06
CA LEU A 98 1.95 -6.26 4.05
C LEU A 98 2.31 -7.73 3.86
N ALA A 99 1.29 -8.58 3.80
CA ALA A 99 1.40 -10.00 3.49
C ALA A 99 0.68 -10.33 2.19
N ASN A 100 0.91 -11.53 1.65
CA ASN A 100 0.19 -12.00 0.46
C ASN A 100 -1.11 -12.71 0.79
N SER A 101 -1.31 -13.12 2.05
CA SER A 101 -2.53 -13.81 2.48
C SER A 101 -2.98 -13.40 3.85
N ARG A 102 -4.28 -13.55 4.11
CA ARG A 102 -4.90 -13.22 5.39
C ARG A 102 -4.40 -14.11 6.54
N PRO A 103 -4.28 -15.44 6.41
CA PRO A 103 -3.68 -16.26 7.45
C PRO A 103 -2.28 -15.78 7.84
N GLN A 104 -1.47 -15.39 6.85
CA GLN A 104 -0.12 -14.88 7.09
C GLN A 104 -0.09 -13.56 7.86
N THR A 105 -1.09 -12.68 7.69
CA THR A 105 -1.17 -11.46 8.52
C THR A 105 -1.31 -11.74 10.01
N HIS A 106 -2.02 -12.80 10.38
CA HIS A 106 -2.17 -13.18 11.78
C HIS A 106 -0.86 -13.73 12.34
N ILE A 107 -0.21 -14.64 11.62
CA ILE A 107 1.08 -15.22 12.01
C ILE A 107 2.13 -14.11 12.20
N LEU A 108 2.22 -13.17 11.27
CA LEU A 108 3.16 -12.05 11.36
C LEU A 108 2.84 -11.13 12.54
N ALA A 109 1.56 -10.81 12.77
CA ALA A 109 1.16 -9.99 13.91
C ALA A 109 1.49 -10.67 15.25
N ASP A 110 1.25 -11.98 15.36
CA ASP A 110 1.55 -12.74 16.57
C ASP A 110 3.07 -12.84 16.80
N ARG A 111 3.87 -12.97 15.72
CA ARG A 111 5.33 -12.88 15.82
C ARG A 111 5.79 -11.52 16.36
N LEU A 112 5.27 -10.42 15.83
CA LEU A 112 5.62 -9.08 16.31
C LEU A 112 5.22 -8.87 17.78
N ARG A 113 4.02 -9.31 18.17
CA ARG A 113 3.55 -9.24 19.56
C ARG A 113 4.38 -10.09 20.51
N SER A 114 4.96 -11.21 20.06
CA SER A 114 5.82 -12.03 20.91
C SER A 114 7.12 -11.34 21.35
N HIS A 115 7.50 -10.25 20.67
CA HIS A 115 8.63 -9.39 21.06
C HIS A 115 8.22 -8.17 21.90
N LEU A 116 6.94 -8.04 22.25
CA LEU A 116 6.39 -6.94 23.01
C LEU A 116 5.81 -7.43 24.34
N PRO A 117 5.89 -6.63 25.42
CA PRO A 117 5.11 -6.89 26.62
C PRO A 117 3.61 -6.87 26.28
N GLU A 118 2.82 -7.64 27.03
CA GLU A 118 1.37 -7.77 26.79
C GLU A 118 0.64 -6.42 26.78
N SER A 119 1.10 -5.48 27.61
CA SER A 119 0.60 -4.10 27.65
C SER A 119 0.72 -3.36 26.31
N LEU A 120 1.67 -3.72 25.45
CA LEU A 120 1.92 -3.11 24.15
C LEU A 120 1.36 -3.91 22.98
N TRP A 121 0.72 -5.06 23.17
CA TRP A 121 0.18 -5.86 22.06
C TRP A 121 -0.85 -5.12 21.21
N HIS A 122 -1.54 -4.16 21.81
CA HIS A 122 -2.52 -3.32 21.13
C HIS A 122 -1.91 -2.47 20.01
N THR A 123 -0.59 -2.19 20.08
CA THR A 123 0.14 -1.41 19.08
C THR A 123 0.29 -2.13 17.74
N VAL A 124 0.09 -3.46 17.71
CA VAL A 124 0.13 -4.27 16.49
C VAL A 124 -1.28 -4.78 16.17
N GLN A 125 -1.84 -4.42 15.01
CA GLN A 125 -3.20 -4.80 14.62
C GLN A 125 -3.29 -5.39 13.21
N VAL A 126 -4.14 -6.41 13.07
CA VAL A 126 -4.43 -7.03 11.76
C VAL A 126 -5.64 -6.36 11.11
N TYR A 127 -5.45 -5.79 9.93
CA TYR A 127 -6.49 -5.17 9.11
C TYR A 127 -6.78 -6.00 7.85
N HIS A 128 -8.05 -6.39 7.67
CA HIS A 128 -8.50 -7.11 6.47
C HIS A 128 -10.00 -6.93 6.19
N SER A 129 -10.43 -7.30 4.99
CA SER A 129 -11.79 -7.07 4.48
C SER A 129 -12.93 -7.72 5.28
N LEU A 130 -12.72 -8.87 5.95
CA LEU A 130 -13.77 -9.52 6.76
C LEU A 130 -14.13 -8.80 8.07
N ARG A 131 -13.43 -7.72 8.44
CA ARG A 131 -13.86 -6.90 9.58
C ARG A 131 -15.08 -6.06 9.19
N THR A 132 -15.96 -5.81 10.16
CA THR A 132 -17.14 -4.96 9.93
C THR A 132 -16.71 -3.52 9.59
N PRO A 133 -17.52 -2.73 8.85
CA PRO A 133 -17.21 -1.34 8.56
C PRO A 133 -16.86 -0.53 9.81
N ARG A 134 -17.60 -0.74 10.91
CA ARG A 134 -17.34 -0.10 12.21
C ARG A 134 -15.98 -0.47 12.79
N GLN A 135 -15.60 -1.75 12.75
CA GLN A 135 -14.28 -2.21 13.22
C GLN A 135 -13.14 -1.64 12.37
N ARG A 136 -13.32 -1.54 11.05
CA ARG A 136 -12.34 -0.92 10.16
C ARG A 136 -12.19 0.55 10.48
N ALA A 137 -13.30 1.30 10.61
CA ALA A 137 -13.29 2.72 10.98
C ALA A 137 -12.56 2.96 12.31
N TRP A 138 -12.88 2.17 13.34
CA TRP A 138 -12.23 2.29 14.64
C TRP A 138 -10.73 2.00 14.58
N MET A 139 -10.32 0.95 13.86
CA MET A 139 -8.89 0.62 13.73
C MET A 139 -8.12 1.70 12.95
N MET A 140 -8.73 2.28 11.92
CA MET A 140 -8.14 3.40 11.17
C MET A 140 -7.97 4.62 12.05
N TYR A 141 -8.97 4.93 12.87
CA TYR A 141 -8.89 6.01 13.88
C TYR A 141 -7.78 5.76 14.92
N GLN A 142 -7.68 4.55 15.47
CA GLN A 142 -6.62 4.20 16.42
C GLN A 142 -5.22 4.23 15.79
N TYR A 143 -5.13 3.90 14.50
CA TYR A 143 -3.87 4.02 13.76
C TYR A 143 -3.52 5.48 13.53
N GLU A 144 -4.47 6.33 13.14
CA GLU A 144 -4.25 7.77 12.95
C GLU A 144 -3.81 8.47 14.25
N LEU A 145 -4.42 8.12 15.39
CA LEU A 145 -4.02 8.62 16.71
C LEU A 145 -2.63 8.14 17.15
N GLY A 146 -2.06 7.14 16.49
CA GLY A 146 -0.80 6.54 16.88
C GLY A 146 -0.90 5.55 18.05
N THR A 147 -2.10 5.15 18.48
CA THR A 147 -2.30 4.03 19.43
C THR A 147 -1.90 2.70 18.80
N VAL A 148 -2.27 2.49 17.54
CA VAL A 148 -1.74 1.40 16.72
C VAL A 148 -0.51 1.92 15.99
N ARG A 149 0.61 1.24 16.16
CA ARG A 149 1.91 1.58 15.57
C ARG A 149 2.22 0.73 14.35
N ILE A 150 1.87 -0.55 14.36
CA ILE A 150 2.11 -1.45 13.23
C ILE A 150 0.77 -2.03 12.75
N MET A 151 0.40 -1.69 11.53
CA MET A 151 -0.76 -2.30 10.87
C MET A 151 -0.32 -3.43 9.95
N VAL A 152 -0.83 -4.64 10.19
CA VAL A 152 -0.56 -5.83 9.38
C VAL A 152 -1.74 -6.11 8.47
N CYS A 153 -1.55 -6.17 7.15
CA CYS A 153 -2.65 -6.29 6.19
C CYS A 153 -2.28 -7.15 4.96
N SER A 154 -3.24 -7.86 4.37
CA SER A 154 -3.01 -8.67 3.16
C SER A 154 -3.30 -7.90 1.87
N GLU A 155 -4.23 -6.95 1.98
CA GLU A 155 -4.53 -5.95 0.99
C GLU A 155 -4.07 -4.63 1.56
N ALA A 156 -3.51 -3.77 0.71
CA ALA A 156 -3.24 -2.40 1.15
C ALA A 156 -4.53 -1.80 1.70
N ILE A 157 -4.42 -0.90 2.67
CA ILE A 157 -5.52 -0.09 3.24
C ILE A 157 -6.05 0.92 2.18
N ALA A 158 -6.09 0.50 0.91
CA ALA A 158 -5.95 1.27 -0.31
C ALA A 158 -7.23 1.97 -0.77
N MET A 159 -8.28 1.99 0.03
CA MET A 159 -9.47 2.76 -0.31
C MET A 159 -9.73 3.81 0.77
N GLY A 160 -9.26 5.03 0.51
CA GLY A 160 -9.74 6.25 1.17
C GLY A 160 -8.98 6.74 2.40
N CYS A 161 -7.89 6.10 2.83
CA CYS A 161 -7.15 6.54 4.03
C CYS A 161 -5.87 7.32 3.69
N ASP A 162 -5.71 8.47 4.35
CA ASP A 162 -4.54 9.35 4.22
C ASP A 162 -3.61 9.36 5.45
N PHE A 163 -2.88 8.26 5.67
CA PHE A 163 -1.92 8.20 6.77
C PHE A 163 -0.59 8.87 6.39
N ARG A 164 -0.32 10.05 6.97
CA ARG A 164 0.85 10.87 6.62
C ARG A 164 2.14 10.45 7.32
N ASN A 165 2.02 9.78 8.47
CA ASN A 165 3.13 9.53 9.40
C ASN A 165 3.75 8.14 9.28
N ILE A 166 3.45 7.39 8.22
CA ILE A 166 4.03 6.06 8.01
C ILE A 166 5.50 6.20 7.60
N SER A 167 6.42 5.81 8.49
CA SER A 167 7.88 5.89 8.28
C SER A 167 8.52 4.59 7.81
N CYS A 168 7.76 3.49 7.79
CA CYS A 168 8.23 2.21 7.27
C CYS A 168 7.09 1.43 6.61
N VAL A 169 7.34 0.90 5.42
CA VAL A 169 6.46 -0.04 4.73
C VAL A 169 7.26 -1.29 4.40
N VAL A 170 6.80 -2.42 4.91
CA VAL A 170 7.43 -3.73 4.72
C VAL A 170 6.48 -4.63 3.95
N GLN A 171 6.94 -5.22 2.85
CA GLN A 171 6.23 -6.27 2.13
C GLN A 171 6.92 -7.61 2.41
N PHE A 172 6.17 -8.52 3.05
CA PHE A 172 6.62 -9.88 3.34
C PHE A 172 6.42 -10.77 2.11
N MET A 173 7.53 -11.25 1.53
CA MET A 173 7.58 -12.00 0.28
C MET A 173 7.20 -11.16 -0.95
N ILE A 174 7.67 -11.60 -2.13
CA ILE A 174 7.36 -10.93 -3.39
C ILE A 174 5.86 -10.92 -3.68
N THR A 175 5.39 -9.85 -4.32
CA THR A 175 4.03 -9.73 -4.85
C THR A 175 3.96 -10.25 -6.28
N ASP A 176 2.74 -10.44 -6.80
CA ASP A 176 2.51 -10.87 -8.20
C ASP A 176 3.10 -9.93 -9.26
N SER A 177 3.37 -8.66 -8.91
CA SER A 177 4.01 -7.70 -9.79
C SER A 177 4.78 -6.63 -9.03
N LEU A 178 5.78 -6.02 -9.68
CA LEU A 178 6.50 -4.86 -9.16
C LEU A 178 5.57 -3.66 -8.96
N THR A 179 4.60 -3.46 -9.86
CA THR A 179 3.60 -2.39 -9.76
C THR A 179 2.79 -2.50 -8.47
N THR A 180 2.41 -3.73 -8.08
CA THR A 180 1.73 -3.98 -6.80
C THR A 180 2.60 -3.55 -5.63
N TRP A 181 3.89 -3.90 -5.63
CA TRP A 181 4.83 -3.48 -4.59
C TRP A 181 4.95 -1.95 -4.54
N ILE A 182 5.18 -1.28 -5.67
CA ILE A 182 5.32 0.18 -5.73
C ILE A 182 4.06 0.89 -5.20
N GLN A 183 2.86 0.41 -5.56
CA GLN A 183 1.60 0.95 -5.04
C GLN A 183 1.42 0.74 -3.54
N ARG A 184 1.88 -0.40 -3.00
CA ARG A 184 1.85 -0.72 -1.56
C ARG A 184 2.85 0.16 -0.80
N ALA A 185 4.09 0.22 -1.27
CA ALA A 185 5.17 1.05 -0.72
C ALA A 185 4.82 2.54 -0.71
N GLY A 186 4.21 3.05 -1.78
CA GLY A 186 3.79 4.45 -1.93
C GLY A 186 2.72 4.92 -0.92
N ARG A 187 2.19 4.04 -0.08
CA ARG A 187 1.35 4.42 1.07
C ARG A 187 2.14 5.02 2.22
N GLY A 188 3.43 4.72 2.31
CA GLY A 188 4.36 5.32 3.26
C GLY A 188 4.79 6.73 2.84
N GLY A 189 5.33 7.51 3.77
CA GLY A 189 6.02 8.79 3.52
C GLY A 189 5.18 9.86 2.81
N ARG A 190 3.86 9.91 3.02
CA ARG A 190 3.05 10.94 2.36
C ARG A 190 3.34 12.35 2.87
N ASN A 191 3.88 12.48 4.08
CA ASN A 191 4.55 13.69 4.51
C ASN A 191 5.96 13.75 3.86
N PRO A 192 6.27 14.76 3.01
CA PRO A 192 7.59 14.90 2.39
C PRO A 192 8.73 15.08 3.41
N ASP A 193 8.42 15.56 4.62
CA ASP A 193 9.41 15.78 5.68
C ASP A 193 9.81 14.50 6.42
N ILE A 194 9.15 13.37 6.13
CA ILE A 194 9.43 12.07 6.74
C ILE A 194 10.14 11.19 5.73
N ILE A 195 11.31 10.67 6.10
CA ILE A 195 11.96 9.58 5.38
C ILE A 195 11.18 8.29 5.67
N CYS A 196 10.69 7.65 4.61
CA CYS A 196 9.99 6.37 4.70
C CYS A 196 10.82 5.26 4.07
N ARG A 197 11.10 4.22 4.84
CA ARG A 197 11.77 3.01 4.35
C ARG A 197 10.76 2.08 3.70
N CYS A 198 11.03 1.66 2.48
CA CYS A 198 10.20 0.74 1.70
C CYS A 198 10.98 -0.55 1.49
N ILE A 199 10.69 -1.56 2.32
CA ILE A 199 11.46 -2.80 2.39
C ILE A 199 10.67 -3.94 1.73
N LEU A 200 11.23 -4.54 0.68
CA LEU A 200 10.74 -5.76 0.08
C LEU A 200 11.55 -6.96 0.59
N LEU A 201 10.91 -7.87 1.34
CA LEU A 201 11.52 -9.12 1.78
C LEU A 201 11.34 -10.18 0.69
N VAL A 202 12.44 -10.73 0.20
CA VAL A 202 12.47 -11.63 -0.97
C VAL A 202 12.95 -13.00 -0.55
N GLN A 203 12.14 -14.02 -0.85
CA GLN A 203 12.44 -15.41 -0.54
C GLN A 203 13.66 -15.90 -1.36
N PRO A 204 14.49 -16.82 -0.83
CA PRO A 204 15.63 -17.37 -1.56
C PRO A 204 15.28 -17.95 -2.93
N SER A 205 14.11 -18.57 -3.06
CA SER A 205 13.63 -19.22 -4.30
C SER A 205 13.57 -18.27 -5.50
N VAL A 206 13.43 -16.97 -5.27
CA VAL A 206 13.35 -15.96 -6.34
C VAL A 206 14.72 -15.67 -6.96
N PHE A 207 15.80 -15.83 -6.20
CA PHE A 207 17.18 -15.55 -6.66
C PHE A 207 17.82 -16.71 -7.42
N HIS A 208 17.13 -17.85 -7.50
CA HIS A 208 17.61 -19.05 -8.19
C HIS A 208 16.80 -19.35 -9.46
N LEU A 209 16.04 -18.36 -9.96
CA LEU A 209 15.33 -18.39 -11.24
C LEU A 209 16.26 -18.08 -12.41
#